data_AF-A0A2U0TX71-F1
#
_entry.id   AF-A0A2U0TX71-F1
#
_cell.length_a   1.000
_cell.length_b   1.000
_cell.length_c   1.000
_cell.angle_alpha   90.00
_cell.angle_beta   90.00
_cell.angle_gamma   90.00
#
_symmetry.space_group_name_H-M   'P 1'
#
loop_
_entity.id
_entity.type
_entity.pdbx_description
1 polymer ?
#
loop_
_entity_poly.entity_id
_entity_poly.type
_entity_poly.pdbx_seq_one_letter_code
_entity_poly.pdbx_strand_id
1 'polypeptide(L)'
;MNIYKILMVINRIIRLSHRIVRISYKVHRQSSHRRSRNTNKIVYAISLLAVLIGLNSCDVYQPTDYEIHVGYILCEDHSCVSPDVYFAQKSQKAVGVVFAEQTDAHPLMAVMLKELDGVFCDSLGLSNGTSGSLTAFDGSANTRAMQNSYNAETKKGSPLAMKLFTFHEGGQSDFLPSVAEQRLLNVSARKINPIIEKLGGTPIALNEDCWYWTSTEVSDNKNFQAWLCSSVNGGIIETPKMEKHKARAIIQINYSN
;
A
#
# COMPACT_ATOMS: atom_id res chain seq x y z
N MET A 1 74.00 87.69 -15.08
CA MET A 1 72.75 86.96 -14.79
C MET A 1 73.13 85.61 -14.18
N ASN A 2 72.74 85.37 -12.92
CA ASN A 2 73.47 84.48 -12.01
C ASN A 2 73.07 82.99 -12.17
N ILE A 3 74.00 82.15 -12.65
CA ILE A 3 73.87 80.70 -12.91
C ILE A 3 73.23 79.94 -11.73
N TYR A 4 73.45 80.42 -10.51
CA TYR A 4 72.86 79.87 -9.28
C TYR A 4 71.33 79.85 -9.26
N LYS A 5 70.66 80.87 -9.84
CA LYS A 5 69.19 80.92 -9.86
C LYS A 5 68.59 79.89 -10.82
N ILE A 6 69.24 79.63 -11.95
CA ILE A 6 68.80 78.63 -12.94
C ILE A 6 68.92 77.22 -12.36
N LEU A 7 70.04 76.92 -11.70
CA LEU A 7 70.25 75.62 -11.03
C LEU A 7 69.22 75.34 -9.92
N MET A 8 68.82 76.39 -9.19
CA MET A 8 67.83 76.26 -8.12
C MET A 8 66.42 75.98 -8.65
N VAL A 9 66.05 76.58 -9.78
CA VAL A 9 64.76 76.34 -10.47
C VAL A 9 64.71 74.92 -11.03
N ILE A 10 65.79 74.46 -11.69
CA ILE A 10 65.89 73.08 -12.21
C ILE A 10 65.76 72.06 -11.07
N ASN A 11 66.45 72.27 -9.94
CA ASN A 11 66.33 71.41 -8.78
C ASN A 11 64.91 71.40 -8.17
N ARG A 12 64.18 72.52 -8.21
CA ARG A 12 62.77 72.55 -7.77
C ARG A 12 61.87 71.75 -8.70
N ILE A 13 62.07 71.86 -10.02
CA ILE A 13 61.29 71.12 -11.02
C ILE A 13 61.53 69.61 -10.90
N ILE A 14 62.79 69.19 -10.74
CA ILE A 14 63.15 67.77 -10.54
C ILE A 14 62.52 67.21 -9.25
N ARG A 15 62.51 67.98 -8.16
CA ARG A 15 61.86 67.55 -6.92
C ARG A 15 60.34 67.42 -7.07
N LEU A 16 59.71 68.32 -7.83
CA LEU A 16 58.27 68.29 -8.12
C LEU A 16 57.88 67.09 -8.99
N SER A 17 58.64 66.81 -10.06
CA SER A 17 58.39 65.65 -10.92
C SER A 17 58.53 64.33 -10.17
N HIS A 18 59.57 64.19 -9.33
CA HIS A 18 59.73 63.03 -8.45
C HIS A 18 58.57 62.88 -7.45
N ARG A 19 58.01 63.99 -6.95
CA ARG A 19 56.87 63.96 -6.03
C ARG A 19 55.60 63.48 -6.73
N ILE A 20 55.35 63.96 -7.95
CA ILE A 20 54.18 63.57 -8.74
C ILE A 20 54.24 62.08 -9.09
N VAL A 21 55.38 61.59 -9.59
CA VAL A 21 55.55 60.17 -9.93
C VAL A 21 55.34 59.27 -8.70
N ARG A 22 55.87 59.68 -7.53
CA ARG A 22 55.70 58.93 -6.29
C ARG A 22 54.23 58.87 -5.83
N ILE A 23 53.47 59.95 -6.00
CA ILE A 23 52.04 59.99 -5.68
C ILE A 23 51.25 59.12 -6.66
N SER A 24 51.48 59.26 -7.97
CA SER A 24 50.81 58.45 -9.00
C SER A 24 51.07 56.96 -8.82
N TYR A 25 52.31 56.57 -8.51
CA TYR A 25 52.66 55.18 -8.22
C TYR A 25 51.93 54.64 -6.98
N LYS A 26 51.81 55.46 -5.91
CA LYS A 26 51.12 55.07 -4.67
C LYS A 26 49.60 54.91 -4.89
N VAL A 27 48.97 55.81 -5.65
CA VAL A 27 47.54 55.75 -5.98
C VAL A 27 47.23 54.54 -6.85
N HIS A 28 48.04 54.26 -7.87
CA HIS A 28 47.85 53.10 -8.74
C HIS A 28 48.01 51.77 -7.98
N ARG A 29 49.03 51.66 -7.12
CA ARG A 29 49.26 50.48 -6.28
C ARG A 29 48.13 50.27 -5.25
N GLN A 30 47.58 51.34 -4.67
CA GLN A 30 46.46 51.23 -3.74
C GLN A 30 45.15 50.83 -4.44
N SER A 31 44.87 51.36 -5.65
CA SER A 31 43.68 51.00 -6.43
C SER A 31 43.70 49.52 -6.87
N SER A 32 44.85 49.02 -7.34
CA SER A 32 45.03 47.63 -7.76
C SER A 32 44.80 46.63 -6.61
N HIS A 33 45.39 46.89 -5.42
CA HIS A 33 45.18 46.04 -4.25
C HIS A 33 43.73 46.05 -3.74
N ARG A 34 43.02 47.19 -3.84
CA ARG A 34 41.62 47.29 -3.43
C ARG A 34 40.70 46.52 -4.38
N ARG A 35 40.97 46.61 -5.69
CA ARG A 35 40.22 45.88 -6.73
C ARG A 35 40.41 44.36 -6.61
N SER A 36 41.66 43.91 -6.45
CA SER A 36 42.01 42.49 -6.25
C SER A 36 41.41 41.90 -4.96
N ARG A 37 41.39 42.66 -3.85
CA ARG A 37 40.76 42.21 -2.60
C ARG A 37 39.24 42.09 -2.72
N ASN A 38 38.57 42.98 -3.44
CA ASN A 38 37.11 42.90 -3.64
C ASN A 38 36.72 41.76 -4.59
N THR A 39 37.46 41.53 -5.68
CA THR A 39 37.21 40.39 -6.58
C THR A 39 37.36 39.06 -5.86
N ASN A 40 38.38 38.90 -5.00
CA ASN A 40 38.55 37.66 -4.26
C ASN A 40 37.41 37.41 -3.26
N LYS A 41 36.91 38.45 -2.57
CA LYS A 41 35.75 38.34 -1.67
C LYS A 41 34.48 37.93 -2.40
N ILE A 42 34.24 38.46 -3.60
CA ILE A 42 33.08 38.10 -4.43
C ILE A 42 33.19 36.65 -4.90
N VAL A 43 34.38 36.22 -5.33
CA VAL A 43 34.62 34.82 -5.73
C VAL A 43 34.36 33.88 -4.55
N TYR A 44 34.92 34.14 -3.36
CA TYR A 44 34.65 33.32 -2.17
C TYR A 44 33.16 33.29 -1.79
N ALA A 45 32.45 34.41 -1.91
CA ALA A 45 31.01 34.46 -1.63
C ALA A 45 30.18 33.62 -2.62
N ILE A 46 30.52 33.65 -3.91
CA ILE A 46 29.88 32.83 -4.94
C ILE A 46 30.20 31.34 -4.73
N SER A 47 31.45 31.00 -4.39
CA SER A 47 31.83 29.62 -4.07
C SER A 47 31.07 29.08 -2.86
N LEU A 48 30.91 29.88 -1.80
CA LEU A 48 30.18 29.49 -0.59
C LEU A 48 28.69 29.27 -0.87
N LEU A 49 28.10 30.12 -1.71
CA LEU A 49 26.69 30.01 -2.13
C LEU A 49 26.45 28.75 -2.97
N ALA A 50 27.37 28.40 -3.86
CA ALA A 50 27.29 27.18 -4.66
C ALA A 50 27.35 25.90 -3.81
N VAL A 51 28.16 25.89 -2.74
CA VAL A 51 28.23 24.76 -1.79
C VAL A 51 26.93 24.61 -0.99
N LEU A 52 26.30 25.72 -0.59
CA LEU A 52 25.02 25.70 0.14
C LEU A 52 23.84 25.20 -0.71
N ILE A 53 23.86 25.45 -2.02
CA ILE A 53 22.84 24.95 -2.95
C ILE A 53 23.01 23.44 -3.19
N GLY A 54 24.24 22.92 -3.20
CA GLY A 54 24.52 21.50 -3.43
C GLY A 54 24.16 20.55 -2.29
N LEU A 55 23.88 21.07 -1.08
CA LEU A 55 23.54 20.23 0.09
C LEU A 55 22.02 20.03 0.30
N ASN A 56 21.17 20.68 -0.51
CA ASN A 56 19.70 20.59 -0.38
C ASN A 56 19.02 19.68 -1.42
N SER A 57 19.77 19.02 -2.31
CA SER A 57 19.19 18.03 -3.24
C SER A 57 19.49 16.59 -2.79
N CYS A 58 19.22 16.29 -1.53
CA CYS A 58 18.96 14.92 -1.12
C CYS A 58 17.45 14.70 -1.18
N ASP A 59 16.89 14.65 -2.40
CA ASP A 59 15.62 13.96 -2.57
C ASP A 59 15.89 12.50 -2.21
N VAL A 60 15.34 12.08 -1.07
CA VAL A 60 15.29 10.68 -0.70
C VAL A 60 14.49 9.99 -1.79
N TYR A 61 15.17 9.29 -2.69
CA TYR A 61 14.55 8.37 -3.62
C TYR A 61 13.92 7.26 -2.79
N GLN A 62 12.62 7.40 -2.48
CA GLN A 62 11.80 6.28 -2.07
C GLN A 62 11.42 5.54 -3.36
N PRO A 63 11.84 4.28 -3.53
CA PRO A 63 11.28 3.46 -4.60
C PRO A 63 9.76 3.47 -4.42
N THR A 64 9.02 3.81 -5.47
CA THR A 64 7.58 3.62 -5.48
C THR A 64 7.33 2.12 -5.35
N ASP A 65 6.84 1.71 -4.19
CA ASP A 65 6.37 0.37 -3.96
C ASP A 65 5.09 0.17 -4.77
N TYR A 66 5.19 -0.61 -5.85
CA TYR A 66 4.04 -0.99 -6.66
C TYR A 66 3.36 -2.25 -6.13
N GLU A 67 3.92 -2.87 -5.07
CA GLU A 67 3.32 -4.05 -4.47
C GLU A 67 2.09 -3.68 -3.63
N ILE A 68 1.13 -4.60 -3.63
CA ILE A 68 -0.12 -4.45 -2.90
C ILE A 68 0.04 -5.14 -1.56
N HIS A 69 -0.16 -4.39 -0.48
CA HIS A 69 0.05 -4.90 0.88
C HIS A 69 -1.24 -5.21 1.63
N VAL A 70 -1.13 -6.05 2.66
CA VAL A 70 -2.22 -6.26 3.62
C VAL A 70 -2.69 -4.92 4.19
N GLY A 71 -3.99 -4.65 4.06
CA GLY A 71 -4.64 -3.41 4.47
C GLY A 71 -5.00 -2.47 3.30
N TYR A 72 -4.54 -2.75 2.08
CA TYR A 72 -4.99 -2.01 0.90
C TYR A 72 -6.50 -2.21 0.68
N ILE A 73 -7.15 -1.20 0.12
CA ILE A 73 -8.60 -1.15 -0.05
C ILE A 73 -8.91 -1.61 -1.47
N LEU A 74 -9.77 -2.62 -1.57
CA LEU A 74 -10.32 -3.08 -2.84
C LEU A 74 -11.49 -2.18 -3.21
N CYS A 75 -11.36 -1.49 -4.34
CA CYS A 75 -12.40 -0.67 -4.95
C CYS A 75 -13.31 -1.51 -5.88
N GLU A 76 -14.48 -0.98 -6.19
CA GLU A 76 -15.47 -1.61 -7.09
C GLU A 76 -14.97 -1.83 -8.53
N ASP A 77 -13.92 -1.11 -8.95
CA ASP A 77 -13.25 -1.29 -10.24
C ASP A 77 -12.09 -2.31 -10.19
N HIS A 78 -11.97 -3.04 -9.07
CA HIS A 78 -10.93 -4.03 -8.79
C HIS A 78 -9.52 -3.46 -8.66
N SER A 79 -9.38 -2.14 -8.52
CA SER A 79 -8.12 -1.56 -8.08
C SER A 79 -7.90 -1.79 -6.58
N CYS A 80 -6.66 -2.08 -6.20
CA CYS A 80 -6.23 -2.07 -4.81
C CYS A 80 -5.41 -0.82 -4.55
N VAL A 81 -5.90 0.05 -3.68
CA VAL A 81 -5.26 1.33 -3.35
C VAL A 81 -4.90 1.40 -1.87
N SER A 82 -3.84 2.13 -1.54
CA SER A 82 -3.46 2.32 -0.14
C SER A 82 -4.55 3.10 0.61
N PRO A 83 -4.66 2.92 1.95
CA PRO A 83 -5.63 3.66 2.75
C PRO A 83 -5.54 5.18 2.58
N ASP A 84 -4.32 5.73 2.53
CA ASP A 84 -4.11 7.18 2.41
C ASP A 84 -4.65 7.71 1.07
N VAL A 85 -4.42 6.98 -0.03
CA VAL A 85 -4.93 7.33 -1.36
C VAL A 85 -6.46 7.21 -1.39
N TYR A 86 -7.01 6.11 -0.86
CA TYR A 86 -8.45 5.89 -0.87
C TYR A 86 -9.22 6.93 -0.05
N PHE A 87 -8.74 7.29 1.14
CA PHE A 87 -9.42 8.24 2.00
C PHE A 87 -9.24 9.70 1.55
N ALA A 88 -8.32 9.98 0.64
CA ALA A 88 -8.17 11.29 -0.01
C ALA A 88 -9.08 11.48 -1.22
N GLN A 89 -9.52 10.39 -1.87
CA GLN A 89 -10.42 10.44 -3.03
C GLN A 89 -11.91 10.39 -2.63
N LYS A 90 -12.82 10.69 -3.58
CA LYS A 90 -14.28 10.77 -3.33
C LYS A 90 -15.14 10.00 -4.34
N SER A 91 -14.54 9.35 -5.33
CA SER A 91 -15.23 8.80 -6.49
C SER A 91 -15.40 7.28 -6.45
N GLN A 92 -14.41 6.54 -5.95
CA GLN A 92 -14.44 5.08 -5.89
C GLN A 92 -15.05 4.61 -4.58
N LYS A 93 -15.88 3.57 -4.67
CA LYS A 93 -16.45 2.86 -3.52
C LYS A 93 -15.60 1.63 -3.17
N ALA A 94 -15.28 1.50 -1.88
CA ALA A 94 -14.66 0.29 -1.34
C ALA A 94 -15.66 -0.86 -1.25
N VAL A 95 -15.20 -2.05 -1.62
CA VAL A 95 -15.94 -3.31 -1.51
C VAL A 95 -15.25 -4.31 -0.58
N GLY A 96 -13.94 -4.16 -0.36
CA GLY A 96 -13.18 -5.04 0.53
C GLY A 96 -11.83 -4.49 0.98
N VAL A 97 -11.10 -5.31 1.74
CA VAL A 97 -9.75 -4.99 2.24
C VAL A 97 -8.83 -6.18 2.00
N VAL A 98 -7.65 -5.93 1.44
CA VAL A 98 -6.61 -6.95 1.21
C VAL A 98 -6.15 -7.53 2.53
N PHE A 99 -6.23 -8.86 2.66
CA PHE A 99 -5.79 -9.58 3.86
C PHE A 99 -4.60 -10.52 3.60
N ALA A 100 -4.28 -10.80 2.34
CA ALA A 100 -3.15 -11.63 1.95
C ALA A 100 -2.50 -11.09 0.68
N GLU A 101 -1.17 -10.94 0.72
CA GLU A 101 -0.33 -10.51 -0.40
C GLU A 101 -0.10 -11.68 -1.37
N GLN A 102 0.25 -11.39 -2.63
CA GLN A 102 0.54 -12.44 -3.59
C GLN A 102 1.85 -13.16 -3.22
N THR A 103 1.82 -14.49 -3.22
CA THR A 103 3.00 -15.34 -3.03
C THR A 103 2.99 -16.49 -4.04
N ASP A 104 4.06 -17.28 -4.10
CA ASP A 104 4.08 -18.52 -4.90
C ASP A 104 3.04 -19.55 -4.43
N ALA A 105 2.58 -19.45 -3.17
CA ALA A 105 1.66 -20.40 -2.57
C ALA A 105 0.17 -20.03 -2.75
N HIS A 106 -0.14 -18.73 -2.83
CA HIS A 106 -1.51 -18.24 -2.96
C HIS A 106 -1.58 -16.88 -3.65
N PRO A 107 -2.68 -16.57 -4.35
CA PRO A 107 -2.88 -15.26 -4.97
C PRO A 107 -3.08 -14.14 -3.94
N LEU A 108 -3.13 -12.90 -4.43
CA LEU A 108 -3.60 -11.74 -3.68
C LEU A 108 -5.08 -11.96 -3.31
N MET A 109 -5.44 -11.71 -2.06
CA MET A 109 -6.83 -11.89 -1.60
C MET A 109 -7.33 -10.72 -0.76
N ALA A 110 -8.60 -10.39 -0.96
CA ALA A 110 -9.32 -9.37 -0.21
C ALA A 110 -10.60 -9.94 0.40
N VAL A 111 -10.95 -9.44 1.58
CA VAL A 111 -12.16 -9.81 2.32
C VAL A 111 -13.22 -8.75 2.10
N MET A 112 -14.46 -9.17 1.85
CA MET A 112 -15.56 -8.23 1.66
C MET A 112 -15.90 -7.50 2.95
N LEU A 113 -16.53 -6.33 2.86
CA LEU A 113 -16.83 -5.48 4.02
C LEU A 113 -17.95 -6.00 4.93
N LYS A 114 -18.85 -6.86 4.42
CA LYS A 114 -20.04 -7.33 5.16
C LYS A 114 -19.99 -8.83 5.39
N GLU A 115 -20.55 -9.25 6.53
CA GLU A 115 -20.80 -10.67 6.81
C GLU A 115 -22.03 -11.15 6.03
N LEU A 116 -22.06 -12.45 5.79
CA LEU A 116 -23.23 -13.16 5.34
C LEU A 116 -23.59 -14.24 6.36
N ASP A 117 -24.84 -14.67 6.37
CA ASP A 117 -25.32 -15.75 7.22
C ASP A 117 -26.09 -16.76 6.39
N GLY A 118 -25.96 -18.05 6.70
CA GLY A 118 -26.73 -19.08 6.01
C GLY A 118 -26.40 -20.50 6.45
N VAL A 119 -27.15 -21.42 5.87
CA VAL A 119 -26.89 -22.86 5.97
C VAL A 119 -25.94 -23.26 4.85
N PHE A 120 -24.97 -24.11 5.17
CA PHE A 120 -24.00 -24.59 4.19
C PHE A 120 -24.70 -25.38 3.07
N CYS A 121 -25.62 -26.27 3.43
CA CYS A 121 -26.43 -27.04 2.50
C CYS A 121 -27.80 -27.33 3.12
N ASP A 122 -28.88 -27.12 2.36
CA ASP A 122 -30.26 -27.39 2.79
C ASP A 122 -30.80 -28.77 2.34
N SER A 123 -29.90 -29.59 1.79
CA SER A 123 -30.16 -30.95 1.32
C SER A 123 -29.43 -31.96 2.19
N LEU A 124 -30.18 -32.67 3.03
CA LEU A 124 -29.62 -33.70 3.89
C LEU A 124 -28.94 -34.80 3.06
N GLY A 125 -27.69 -35.14 3.40
CA GLY A 125 -26.93 -36.20 2.74
C GLY A 125 -26.28 -35.80 1.41
N LEU A 126 -26.44 -34.54 0.97
CA LEU A 126 -25.81 -34.05 -0.26
C LEU A 126 -24.33 -33.72 -0.01
N SER A 127 -23.45 -34.35 -0.77
CA SER A 127 -22.09 -33.86 -0.97
C SER A 127 -22.10 -32.71 -1.97
N ASN A 128 -21.49 -31.59 -1.60
CA ASN A 128 -21.37 -30.41 -2.43
C ASN A 128 -20.13 -30.48 -3.35
N GLY A 129 -19.37 -31.59 -3.31
CA GLY A 129 -18.25 -31.83 -4.21
C GLY A 129 -17.01 -31.00 -3.89
N THR A 130 -16.91 -30.49 -2.67
CA THR A 130 -15.77 -29.68 -2.24
C THR A 130 -14.59 -30.55 -1.83
N SER A 131 -13.41 -29.93 -1.80
CA SER A 131 -12.25 -30.56 -1.18
C SER A 131 -12.47 -30.72 0.32
N GLY A 132 -11.82 -31.73 0.90
CA GLY A 132 -11.70 -31.86 2.36
C GLY A 132 -10.31 -31.49 2.86
N SER A 133 -9.56 -30.72 2.06
CA SER A 133 -8.20 -30.30 2.39
C SER A 133 -8.21 -29.15 3.39
N LEU A 134 -7.46 -29.29 4.47
CA LEU A 134 -7.34 -28.24 5.50
C LEU A 134 -6.25 -27.21 5.20
N THR A 135 -5.46 -27.42 4.13
CA THR A 135 -4.27 -26.63 3.80
C THR A 135 -4.28 -26.07 2.37
N ALA A 136 -5.25 -26.45 1.55
CA ALA A 136 -5.36 -25.94 0.19
C ALA A 136 -6.06 -24.57 0.16
N PHE A 137 -5.57 -23.65 -0.67
CA PHE A 137 -6.21 -22.37 -0.97
C PHE A 137 -7.21 -22.54 -2.12
N ASP A 138 -8.25 -23.34 -1.89
CA ASP A 138 -9.17 -23.82 -2.92
C ASP A 138 -10.62 -23.34 -2.74
N GLY A 139 -10.85 -22.28 -1.98
CA GLY A 139 -12.19 -21.82 -1.66
C GLY A 139 -13.02 -21.40 -2.88
N SER A 140 -12.35 -20.88 -3.92
CA SER A 140 -13.01 -20.51 -5.18
C SER A 140 -13.51 -21.74 -5.95
N ALA A 141 -12.70 -22.80 -6.02
CA ALA A 141 -13.08 -24.07 -6.63
C ALA A 141 -14.18 -24.77 -5.81
N ASN A 142 -14.05 -24.78 -4.48
CA ASN A 142 -15.06 -25.36 -3.58
C ASN A 142 -16.39 -24.64 -3.70
N THR A 143 -16.40 -23.30 -3.69
CA THR A 143 -17.64 -22.53 -3.80
C THR A 143 -18.33 -22.77 -5.14
N ARG A 144 -17.57 -22.92 -6.23
CA ARG A 144 -18.11 -23.31 -7.54
C ARG A 144 -18.71 -24.71 -7.52
N ALA A 145 -18.08 -25.66 -6.82
CA ALA A 145 -18.65 -26.99 -6.63
C ALA A 145 -19.97 -26.94 -5.83
N MET A 146 -20.01 -26.13 -4.76
CA MET A 146 -21.24 -25.88 -3.98
C MET A 146 -22.36 -25.30 -4.85
N GLN A 147 -22.06 -24.33 -5.72
CA GLN A 147 -23.03 -23.78 -6.69
C GLN A 147 -23.49 -24.85 -7.69
N ASN A 148 -22.57 -25.62 -8.25
CA ASN A 148 -22.89 -26.68 -9.22
C ASN A 148 -23.68 -27.84 -8.63
N SER A 149 -23.60 -28.06 -7.31
CA SER A 149 -24.42 -29.05 -6.59
C SER A 149 -25.88 -28.63 -6.43
N TYR A 150 -26.24 -27.39 -6.79
CA TYR A 150 -27.61 -26.90 -6.70
C TYR A 150 -28.53 -27.61 -7.70
N ASN A 151 -29.60 -28.21 -7.18
CA ASN A 151 -30.65 -28.84 -7.95
C ASN A 151 -31.73 -27.79 -8.27
N ALA A 152 -31.81 -27.38 -9.54
CA ALA A 152 -32.74 -26.35 -10.00
C ALA A 152 -34.22 -26.78 -9.92
N GLU A 153 -34.52 -28.06 -10.07
CA GLU A 153 -35.90 -28.59 -10.03
C GLU A 153 -36.49 -28.50 -8.63
N THR A 154 -35.72 -28.91 -7.62
CA THR A 154 -36.13 -28.91 -6.21
C THR A 154 -35.81 -27.60 -5.49
N LYS A 155 -35.00 -26.73 -6.12
CA LYS A 155 -34.45 -25.50 -5.54
C LYS A 155 -33.68 -25.72 -4.25
N LYS A 156 -32.90 -26.81 -4.20
CA LYS A 156 -32.09 -27.20 -3.03
C LYS A 156 -30.63 -27.41 -3.41
N GLY A 157 -29.72 -27.25 -2.45
CA GLY A 157 -28.28 -27.36 -2.64
C GLY A 157 -27.55 -26.59 -1.56
N SER A 158 -26.70 -25.63 -1.96
CA SER A 158 -26.06 -24.70 -1.02
C SER A 158 -26.66 -23.29 -1.12
N PRO A 159 -27.63 -22.92 -0.26
CA PRO A 159 -28.13 -21.55 -0.19
C PRO A 159 -27.03 -20.52 0.06
N LEU A 160 -26.02 -20.88 0.85
CA LEU A 160 -24.88 -20.01 1.14
C LEU A 160 -24.08 -19.68 -0.13
N ALA A 161 -23.74 -20.69 -0.94
CA ALA A 161 -23.00 -20.48 -2.19
C ALA A 161 -23.85 -19.77 -3.27
N MET A 162 -25.17 -20.00 -3.27
CA MET A 162 -26.09 -19.30 -4.17
C MET A 162 -26.23 -17.81 -3.82
N LYS A 163 -26.14 -17.43 -2.54
CA LYS A 163 -26.05 -16.01 -2.15
C LYS A 163 -24.83 -15.35 -2.79
N LEU A 164 -23.66 -16.00 -2.70
CA LEU A 164 -22.40 -15.51 -3.28
C LEU A 164 -22.45 -15.42 -4.81
N PHE A 165 -23.25 -16.28 -5.47
CA PHE A 165 -23.48 -16.21 -6.91
C PHE A 165 -24.21 -14.92 -7.34
N THR A 166 -25.02 -14.34 -6.46
CA THR A 166 -25.81 -13.12 -6.74
C THR A 166 -25.13 -11.82 -6.30
N PHE A 167 -24.03 -11.90 -5.54
CA PHE A 167 -23.28 -10.75 -5.05
C PHE A 167 -22.22 -10.33 -6.08
N HIS A 168 -22.47 -9.25 -6.82
CA HIS A 168 -21.54 -8.16 -7.20
C HIS A 168 -22.12 -7.31 -8.34
N GLU A 169 -22.03 -5.98 -8.21
CA GLU A 169 -22.12 -5.07 -9.36
C GLU A 169 -20.94 -5.40 -10.31
N GLY A 170 -21.24 -5.76 -11.57
CA GLY A 170 -20.21 -6.15 -12.56
C GLY A 170 -20.12 -7.66 -12.88
N GLY A 171 -20.93 -8.52 -12.28
CA GLY A 171 -21.06 -9.93 -12.68
C GLY A 171 -19.90 -10.85 -12.27
N GLN A 172 -19.10 -10.42 -11.30
CA GLN A 172 -18.01 -11.23 -10.72
C GLN A 172 -18.54 -12.03 -9.52
N SER A 173 -17.83 -13.08 -9.11
CA SER A 173 -18.28 -13.95 -8.02
C SER A 173 -17.28 -13.92 -6.88
N ASP A 174 -17.71 -13.35 -5.77
CA ASP A 174 -17.19 -13.63 -4.44
C ASP A 174 -17.21 -15.13 -4.17
N PHE A 175 -16.35 -15.60 -3.26
CA PHE A 175 -16.39 -16.99 -2.82
C PHE A 175 -16.19 -17.15 -1.32
N LEU A 176 -16.59 -18.32 -0.82
CA LEU A 176 -16.45 -18.70 0.58
C LEU A 176 -15.03 -19.27 0.79
N PRO A 177 -14.25 -18.73 1.75
CA PRO A 177 -12.89 -19.19 1.97
C PRO A 177 -12.85 -20.66 2.37
N SER A 178 -11.83 -21.38 1.89
CA SER A 178 -11.41 -22.67 2.45
C SER A 178 -10.93 -22.50 3.90
N VAL A 179 -10.72 -23.62 4.60
CA VAL A 179 -10.11 -23.58 5.95
C VAL A 179 -8.76 -22.84 5.96
N ALA A 180 -7.93 -23.03 4.94
CA ALA A 180 -6.61 -22.38 4.85
C ALA A 180 -6.75 -20.87 4.65
N GLU A 181 -7.63 -20.44 3.74
CA GLU A 181 -7.87 -19.02 3.47
C GLU A 181 -8.50 -18.30 4.67
N GLN A 182 -9.45 -18.96 5.38
CA GLN A 182 -10.04 -18.38 6.59
C GLN A 182 -9.01 -18.23 7.70
N ARG A 183 -8.10 -19.19 7.88
CA ARG A 183 -6.99 -19.08 8.84
C ARG A 183 -6.06 -17.93 8.48
N LEU A 184 -5.76 -17.73 7.20
CA LEU A 184 -4.95 -16.62 6.74
C LEU A 184 -5.63 -15.27 7.00
N LEU A 185 -6.95 -15.18 6.76
CA LEU A 185 -7.76 -14.01 7.13
C LEU A 185 -7.69 -13.71 8.63
N ASN A 186 -7.77 -14.73 9.48
CA ASN A 186 -7.71 -14.56 10.93
C ASN A 186 -6.37 -13.96 11.39
N VAL A 187 -5.25 -14.33 10.75
CA VAL A 187 -3.92 -13.76 11.05
C VAL A 187 -3.91 -12.25 10.76
N SER A 188 -4.51 -11.83 9.66
CA SER A 188 -4.54 -10.43 9.23
C SER A 188 -5.64 -9.59 9.91
N ALA A 189 -6.62 -10.24 10.56
CA ALA A 189 -7.82 -9.59 11.12
C ALA A 189 -7.49 -8.37 12.00
N ARG A 190 -6.51 -8.49 12.91
CA ARG A 190 -6.10 -7.37 13.79
C ARG A 190 -5.63 -6.15 13.02
N LYS A 191 -4.91 -6.35 11.92
CA LYS A 191 -4.35 -5.27 11.09
C LYS A 191 -5.45 -4.60 10.24
N ILE A 192 -6.37 -5.38 9.69
CA ILE A 192 -7.36 -4.89 8.72
C ILE A 192 -8.67 -4.40 9.37
N ASN A 193 -9.01 -4.85 10.58
CA ASN A 193 -10.26 -4.50 11.25
C ASN A 193 -10.51 -2.98 11.38
N PRO A 194 -9.52 -2.15 11.79
CA PRO A 194 -9.73 -0.70 11.86
C PRO A 194 -10.08 -0.09 10.49
N ILE A 195 -9.57 -0.67 9.40
CA ILE A 195 -9.84 -0.23 8.03
C ILE A 195 -11.26 -0.64 7.64
N ILE A 196 -11.64 -1.90 7.89
CA ILE A 196 -13.01 -2.41 7.65
C ILE A 196 -14.04 -1.55 8.39
N GLU A 197 -13.80 -1.22 9.65
CA GLU A 197 -14.69 -0.38 10.45
C GLU A 197 -14.82 1.03 9.87
N LYS A 198 -13.70 1.65 9.50
CA LYS A 198 -13.69 2.99 8.88
C LYS A 198 -14.41 3.02 7.53
N LEU A 199 -14.43 1.91 6.81
CA LEU A 199 -15.21 1.72 5.57
C LEU A 199 -16.68 1.37 5.82
N GLY A 200 -17.14 1.37 7.08
CA GLY A 200 -18.50 1.02 7.46
C GLY A 200 -18.82 -0.47 7.35
N GLY A 201 -17.81 -1.32 7.25
CA GLY A 201 -17.93 -2.78 7.28
C GLY A 201 -18.11 -3.35 8.68
N THR A 202 -18.30 -4.66 8.77
CA THR A 202 -18.32 -5.40 10.04
C THR A 202 -16.93 -5.99 10.29
N PRO A 203 -16.21 -5.60 11.36
CA PRO A 203 -14.91 -6.18 11.70
C PRO A 203 -14.97 -7.69 11.91
N ILE A 204 -13.86 -8.39 11.63
CA ILE A 204 -13.72 -9.81 11.95
C ILE A 204 -13.58 -9.95 13.48
N ALA A 205 -14.41 -10.79 14.10
CA ALA A 205 -14.40 -10.94 15.56
C ALA A 205 -13.06 -11.48 16.08
N LEU A 206 -12.49 -10.82 17.09
CA LEU A 206 -11.20 -11.17 17.71
C LEU A 206 -11.36 -11.78 19.11
N ASN A 207 -12.59 -11.88 19.61
CA ASN A 207 -12.95 -12.41 20.92
C ASN A 207 -13.92 -13.60 20.81
N GLU A 208 -14.15 -14.26 21.94
CA GLU A 208 -14.74 -15.60 22.02
C GLU A 208 -16.14 -15.72 21.36
N ASP A 209 -16.41 -16.93 20.84
CA ASP A 209 -17.65 -17.40 20.19
C ASP A 209 -17.98 -16.94 18.76
N CYS A 210 -16.99 -16.55 17.95
CA CYS A 210 -17.23 -16.34 16.53
C CYS A 210 -16.67 -17.48 15.64
N TRP A 211 -17.59 -18.10 14.90
CA TRP A 211 -17.33 -19.20 13.99
C TRP A 211 -17.87 -18.87 12.60
N TYR A 212 -17.02 -19.01 11.58
CA TYR A 212 -17.39 -18.81 10.19
C TYR A 212 -17.44 -20.13 9.45
N TRP A 213 -18.45 -20.31 8.60
CA TRP A 213 -18.44 -21.32 7.56
C TRP A 213 -17.22 -21.13 6.66
N THR A 214 -16.55 -22.24 6.40
CA THR A 214 -15.59 -22.37 5.31
C THR A 214 -16.23 -23.17 4.18
N SER A 215 -15.64 -23.17 2.99
CA SER A 215 -16.09 -23.97 1.85
C SER A 215 -15.58 -25.43 1.87
N THR A 216 -14.89 -25.85 2.93
CA THR A 216 -14.28 -27.18 3.04
C THR A 216 -15.22 -28.16 3.75
N GLU A 217 -15.57 -29.25 3.08
CA GLU A 217 -16.32 -30.36 3.70
C GLU A 217 -15.43 -31.23 4.60
N VAL A 218 -16.03 -31.95 5.55
CA VAL A 218 -15.31 -32.94 6.35
C VAL A 218 -15.02 -34.15 5.48
N SER A 219 -13.73 -34.46 5.23
CA SER A 219 -13.32 -35.53 4.30
C SER A 219 -14.03 -36.86 4.52
N ASP A 220 -14.15 -37.27 5.78
CA ASP A 220 -14.72 -38.56 6.17
C ASP A 220 -16.24 -38.52 6.32
N ASN A 221 -16.87 -37.33 6.22
CA ASN A 221 -18.32 -37.16 6.34
C ASN A 221 -18.91 -36.04 5.47
N LYS A 222 -18.47 -35.99 4.20
CA LYS A 222 -18.84 -34.92 3.26
C LYS A 222 -20.33 -34.75 3.05
N ASN A 223 -21.13 -35.81 3.25
CA ASN A 223 -22.58 -35.75 3.02
C ASN A 223 -23.34 -34.97 4.10
N PHE A 224 -22.76 -34.79 5.29
CA PHE A 224 -23.49 -34.27 6.45
C PHE A 224 -22.80 -33.10 7.14
N GLN A 225 -21.47 -33.02 7.09
CA GLN A 225 -20.71 -32.03 7.84
C GLN A 225 -19.74 -31.23 6.96
N ALA A 226 -19.54 -29.98 7.35
CA ALA A 226 -18.50 -29.10 6.83
C ALA A 226 -17.78 -28.41 8.00
N TRP A 227 -16.65 -27.76 7.71
CA TRP A 227 -15.84 -27.11 8.74
C TRP A 227 -16.32 -25.70 9.02
N LEU A 228 -16.67 -25.44 10.28
CA LEU A 228 -16.57 -24.10 10.84
C LEU A 228 -15.13 -23.82 11.24
N CYS A 229 -14.71 -22.57 11.11
CA CYS A 229 -13.40 -22.10 11.54
C CYS A 229 -13.59 -20.90 12.48
N SER A 230 -12.96 -20.97 13.66
CA SER A 230 -12.97 -19.90 14.66
C SER A 230 -12.12 -18.73 14.17
N SER A 231 -12.65 -17.51 14.23
CA SER A 231 -11.87 -16.32 13.87
C SER A 231 -10.82 -15.93 14.91
N VAL A 232 -10.89 -16.50 16.11
CA VAL A 232 -9.99 -16.17 17.23
C VAL A 232 -8.65 -16.86 17.08
N ASN A 233 -8.65 -18.16 16.75
CA ASN A 233 -7.45 -18.99 16.77
C ASN A 233 -7.33 -19.95 15.57
N GLY A 234 -8.26 -19.93 14.61
CA GLY A 234 -8.24 -20.85 13.47
C GLY A 234 -8.55 -22.30 13.81
N GLY A 235 -9.04 -22.58 15.02
CA GLY A 235 -9.60 -23.86 15.41
C GLY A 235 -10.80 -24.21 14.53
N ILE A 236 -10.98 -25.50 14.24
CA ILE A 236 -12.07 -25.98 13.39
C ILE A 236 -12.95 -26.96 14.14
N ILE A 237 -14.23 -26.97 13.80
CA ILE A 237 -15.21 -27.92 14.35
C ILE A 237 -16.13 -28.44 13.25
N GLU A 238 -16.34 -29.75 13.25
CA GLU A 238 -17.25 -30.40 12.32
C GLU A 238 -18.68 -30.00 12.67
N THR A 239 -19.39 -29.41 11.72
CA THR A 239 -20.73 -28.87 11.98
C THR A 239 -21.71 -29.42 10.94
N PRO A 240 -22.92 -29.85 11.35
CA PRO A 240 -23.95 -30.25 10.41
C PRO A 240 -24.28 -29.14 9.42
N LYS A 241 -24.31 -29.46 8.13
CA LYS A 241 -24.46 -28.46 7.06
C LYS A 241 -25.78 -27.68 7.08
N MET A 242 -26.79 -28.23 7.76
CA MET A 242 -28.11 -27.62 7.92
C MET A 242 -28.12 -26.50 8.97
N GLU A 243 -27.07 -26.38 9.78
CA GLU A 243 -26.98 -25.34 10.79
C GLU A 243 -26.69 -23.97 10.15
N LYS A 244 -27.22 -22.92 10.77
CA LYS A 244 -27.03 -21.55 10.31
C LYS A 244 -25.86 -20.91 11.06
N HIS A 245 -24.84 -20.51 10.31
CA HIS A 245 -23.70 -19.76 10.85
C HIS A 245 -23.32 -18.60 9.95
N LYS A 246 -22.45 -17.75 10.49
CA LYS A 246 -21.82 -16.66 9.78
C LYS A 246 -20.89 -17.19 8.69
N ALA A 247 -20.66 -16.38 7.69
CA ALA A 247 -19.69 -16.57 6.64
C ALA A 247 -19.12 -15.19 6.25
N ARG A 248 -17.94 -15.21 5.64
CA ARG A 248 -17.32 -13.98 5.13
C ARG A 248 -16.76 -14.25 3.74
N ALA A 249 -17.26 -13.50 2.76
CA ALA A 249 -16.83 -13.66 1.39
C ALA A 249 -15.45 -13.06 1.17
N ILE A 250 -14.70 -13.69 0.29
CA ILE A 250 -13.40 -13.22 -0.18
C ILE A 250 -13.34 -13.26 -1.70
N ILE A 251 -12.38 -12.52 -2.25
CA ILE A 251 -12.04 -12.54 -3.68
C ILE A 251 -10.54 -12.78 -3.84
N GLN A 252 -10.18 -13.44 -4.94
CA GLN A 252 -8.82 -13.60 -5.43
C GLN A 252 -8.60 -12.64 -6.59
N ILE A 253 -7.48 -11.94 -6.57
CA ILE A 253 -7.13 -10.97 -7.60
C ILE A 253 -5.81 -11.43 -8.23
N ASN A 254 -5.83 -11.61 -9.53
CA ASN A 254 -4.65 -11.99 -10.30
C ASN A 254 -4.30 -10.82 -11.23
N TYR A 255 -3.37 -9.96 -10.78
CA TYR A 255 -2.78 -8.98 -11.69
C TYR A 255 -1.79 -9.70 -12.60
N SER A 256 -1.88 -9.43 -13.90
CA SER A 256 -0.81 -9.78 -14.83
C SER A 256 0.37 -8.86 -14.55
N ASN A 257 1.48 -9.42 -14.06
CA ASN A 257 2.77 -8.74 -14.00
C ASN A 257 3.27 -8.38 -15.39
#